data_AF-A0A1H7XL36-F1
#
_entry.id   AF-A0A1H7XL36-F1
#
_cell.length_a   1.000
_cell.length_b   1.000
_cell.length_c   1.000
_cell.angle_alpha   90.00
_cell.angle_beta   90.00
_cell.angle_gamma   90.00
#
_symmetry.space_group_name_H-M   'P 1'
#
loop_
_entity.id
_entity.type
_entity.pdbx_description
1 polymer ?
#
loop_
_entity_poly.entity_id
_entity_poly.type
_entity_poly.pdbx_seq_one_letter_code
_entity_poly.pdbx_strand_id
1 'polypeptide(L)' 'MNSIEMYKKYFTKEYLMGPNSFRLLDELIRKRPEGVCFNRTLDLGCGYALTSMFVANETDAEHVYAFDLWV' A
#
# COMPACT_ATOMS: atom_id res chain seq x y z
N MET A 1 9.63 -12.65 3.19
CA MET A 1 10.15 -11.59 4.09
C MET A 1 8.98 -10.93 4.78
N ASN A 2 9.10 -10.60 6.06
CA ASN A 2 8.02 -9.97 6.83
C ASN A 2 8.02 -8.45 6.53
N SER A 3 7.64 -8.09 5.29
CA SER A 3 7.79 -6.75 4.71
C SER A 3 7.16 -5.66 5.59
N ILE A 4 6.00 -5.93 6.19
CA ILE A 4 5.28 -4.96 7.03
C ILE A 4 6.06 -4.44 8.26
N GLU A 5 6.91 -5.25 8.89
CA GLU A 5 7.65 -4.81 10.08
C GLU A 5 8.65 -3.68 9.73
N MET A 6 9.15 -3.64 8.48
CA MET A 6 10.04 -2.56 8.01
C MET A 6 9.32 -1.20 7.93
N TYR A 7 8.00 -1.21 7.73
CA TYR A 7 7.18 -0.01 7.54
C TYR A 7 6.44 0.43 8.80
N LYS A 8 6.51 -0.35 9.88
CA LYS A 8 5.78 -0.10 11.14
C LYS A 8 6.06 1.27 11.75
N LYS A 9 7.26 1.81 11.55
CA LYS A 9 7.64 3.17 11.98
C LYS A 9 6.78 4.27 11.32
N TYR A 10 6.17 4.00 10.18
CA TYR A 10 5.28 4.92 9.48
C TYR A 10 3.81 4.74 9.88
N PHE A 11 3.47 3.77 10.75
CA PHE A 11 2.10 3.54 11.24
C PHE A 11 1.76 4.49 12.38
N THR A 12 1.91 5.79 12.13
CA THR A 12 1.62 6.86 13.07
C THR A 12 0.24 7.45 12.79
N LYS A 13 -0.31 8.19 13.76
CA LYS A 13 -1.55 8.97 13.56
C LYS A 13 -1.42 10.04 12.48
N GLU A 14 -0.20 10.42 12.13
CA GLU A 14 0.08 11.41 11.10
C GLU A 14 -0.08 10.81 9.71
N TYR A 15 0.51 9.64 9.45
CA TYR A 15 0.45 9.02 8.13
C TYR A 15 -0.78 8.14 7.89
N LEU A 16 -1.38 7.60 8.96
CA LEU A 16 -2.60 6.79 8.86
C LEU A 16 -3.84 7.69 8.92
N MET A 17 -4.44 7.96 7.76
CA MET A 17 -5.68 8.74 7.61
C MET A 17 -6.96 7.92 7.81
N GLY A 18 -6.85 6.67 8.25
CA GLY A 18 -7.97 5.74 8.42
C GLY A 18 -7.51 4.38 8.95
N PRO A 19 -8.35 3.32 8.81
CA PRO A 19 -7.92 1.95 9.07
C PRO A 19 -6.65 1.62 8.29
N ASN A 20 -5.80 0.77 8.86
CA ASN A 20 -4.51 0.42 8.27
C ASN A 20 -4.69 -0.47 7.02
N SER A 21 -4.92 0.15 5.87
CA SER A 21 -5.11 -0.49 4.56
C SER A 21 -3.88 -1.26 4.11
N PHE A 22 -2.69 -0.78 4.48
CA PHE A 22 -1.43 -1.49 4.28
C PHE A 22 -1.50 -2.89 4.91
N ARG A 23 -1.92 -3.01 6.18
CA ARG A 23 -2.00 -4.32 6.86
C ARG A 23 -2.93 -5.28 6.11
N LEU A 24 -4.07 -4.79 5.63
CA LEU A 24 -5.02 -5.61 4.88
C LEU A 24 -4.42 -6.06 3.54
N LEU A 25 -3.75 -5.16 2.83
CA LEU A 25 -3.11 -5.46 1.55
C LEU A 25 -1.97 -6.47 1.70
N ASP A 26 -1.13 -6.32 2.71
CA ASP A 26 -0.05 -7.25 3.05
C ASP A 26 -0.59 -8.67 3.32
N GLU A 27 -1.69 -8.80 4.06
CA GLU A 27 -2.37 -10.08 4.25
C GLU A 27 -2.97 -10.65 2.95
N LEU A 28 -3.56 -9.80 2.10
CA LEU A 28 -4.11 -10.22 0.80
C LEU A 28 -3.01 -10.74 -0.14
N ILE A 29 -1.85 -10.06 -0.19
CA ILE A 29 -0.70 -10.48 -0.98
C ILE A 29 -0.15 -11.81 -0.49
N ARG A 30 -0.04 -12.01 0.84
CA ARG A 30 0.41 -13.29 1.41
C ARG A 30 -0.54 -14.44 1.12
N LYS A 31 -1.85 -14.17 1.11
CA LYS A 31 -2.90 -15.15 0.80
C LYS A 31 -3.14 -15.32 -0.70
N ARG A 32 -2.23 -14.79 -1.54
CA ARG A 32 -2.27 -14.65 -2.99
C ARG A 32 -3.32 -15.53 -3.69
N PRO A 33 -4.42 -14.97 -4.20
CA PRO A 33 -5.16 -15.63 -5.26
C PRO A 33 -4.28 -15.64 -6.52
N GLU A 34 -4.18 -16.79 -7.19
CA GLU A 34 -3.48 -16.90 -8.47
C GLU A 34 -4.09 -15.88 -9.46
N GLY A 35 -3.28 -14.97 -10.00
CA GLY A 35 -3.72 -13.97 -11.00
C GLY A 35 -3.66 -12.49 -10.58
N VAL A 36 -3.24 -12.15 -9.36
CA VAL A 36 -3.03 -10.73 -8.99
C VAL A 36 -1.76 -10.17 -9.66
N CYS A 37 -1.91 -9.04 -10.36
CA CYS A 37 -0.86 -8.28 -11.04
C CYS A 37 -0.97 -6.80 -10.63
N PHE A 38 0.14 -6.20 -10.19
CA PHE A 38 0.17 -4.80 -9.75
C PHE A 38 0.79 -3.83 -10.77
N ASN A 39 1.21 -4.30 -11.95
CA ASN A 39 1.98 -3.55 -12.97
C ASN A 39 1.59 -2.05 -13.11
N ARG A 40 0.29 -1.74 -13.31
CA ARG A 40 -0.23 -0.37 -13.24
C ARG A 40 -1.29 -0.28 -12.15
N THR A 41 -0.94 0.30 -11.01
CA THR A 41 -1.83 0.43 -9.85
C THR A 41 -2.30 1.87 -9.68
N LEU A 42 -3.59 2.05 -9.40
CA LEU A 42 -4.20 3.32 -9.03
C LEU A 42 -4.68 3.23 -7.57
N ASP A 43 -4.17 4.11 -6.73
CA ASP A 43 -4.55 4.25 -5.32
C ASP A 43 -5.37 5.55 -5.17
N LEU A 44 -6.70 5.41 -5.08
CA LEU A 44 -7.65 6.52 -4.96
C LEU A 44 -7.98 6.79 -3.48
N GLY A 45 -7.84 8.04 -3.06
CA GLY A 45 -7.94 8.40 -1.65
C GLY A 45 -6.70 7.94 -0.89
N CYS A 46 -5.52 8.12 -1.48
CA CYS A 46 -4.27 7.60 -0.95
C CYS A 46 -3.80 8.29 0.34
N GLY A 47 -4.38 9.43 0.71
CA GLY A 47 -3.92 10.29 1.79
C GLY A 47 -2.44 10.63 1.60
N TYR A 48 -1.62 10.36 2.63
CA TYR A 48 -0.16 10.51 2.57
C TYR A 48 0.58 9.39 1.81
N ALA A 49 -0.13 8.62 0.97
CA ALA A 49 0.41 7.61 0.05
C ALA A 49 1.22 6.48 0.72
N LEU A 50 0.98 6.20 2.01
CA LEU A 50 1.70 5.16 2.75
C LEU A 50 1.52 3.76 2.12
N THR A 51 0.29 3.43 1.73
CA THR A 51 -0.01 2.15 1.07
C THR A 51 0.50 2.13 -0.37
N SER A 52 0.45 3.26 -1.08
CA SER A 52 0.99 3.38 -2.43
C SER A 52 2.51 3.16 -2.47
N MET A 53 3.24 3.71 -1.48
CA MET A 53 4.68 3.48 -1.30
C MET A 53 4.99 1.99 -1.14
N PHE A 54 4.19 1.27 -0.36
CA PHE A 54 4.35 -0.17 -0.20
C PHE A 54 4.13 -0.94 -1.49
N VAL A 55 3.06 -0.63 -2.23
CA VAL A 55 2.81 -1.24 -3.54
C VAL A 55 4.02 -1.04 -4.46
N ALA A 56 4.55 0.18 -4.53
CA ALA A 56 5.69 0.50 -5.38
C ALA A 56 6.97 -0.28 -5.01
N ASN A 57 7.18 -0.58 -3.72
CA ASN A 57 8.43 -1.20 -3.26
C ASN A 57 8.36 -2.73 -3.16
N GLU A 58 7.19 -3.30 -2.91
CA GLU A 58 7.04 -4.70 -2.48
C GLU A 58 6.26 -5.57 -3.48
N THR A 59 5.83 -5.01 -4.61
CA THR A 59 5.08 -5.71 -5.65
C THR A 59 5.73 -5.61 -7.03
N ASP A 60 5.11 -6.16 -8.06
CA ASP A 60 5.51 -6.05 -9.46
C ASP A 60 4.99 -4.78 -10.15
N ALA A 61 4.55 -3.78 -9.38
CA ALA A 61 4.12 -2.49 -9.91
C ALA A 61 5.27 -1.76 -10.62
N GLU A 62 5.07 -1.45 -11.89
CA GLU A 62 5.94 -0.57 -12.68
C GLU A 62 5.55 0.89 -12.49
N HIS A 63 4.25 1.13 -12.32
CA HIS A 63 3.70 2.45 -12.04
C HIS A 63 2.63 2.39 -10.96
N VAL A 64 2.78 3.26 -9.95
CA VAL A 64 1.76 3.54 -8.94
C VAL A 64 1.30 4.98 -9.11
N TYR A 65 0.01 5.15 -9.35
CA TYR A 65 -0.67 6.42 -9.44
C TYR A 65 -1.42 6.67 -8.13
N ALA A 66 -0.88 7.53 -7.28
CA ALA A 66 -1.49 7.91 -6.01
C ALA A 66 -2.25 9.22 -6.19
N PHE A 67 -3.56 9.20 -5.94
CA PHE A 67 -4.43 10.37 -6.11
C PHE A 67 -5.29 10.57 -4.87
N ASP A 68 -5.32 11.79 -4.36
CA ASP A 68 -6.21 12.22 -3.28
C ASP A 68 -6.93 13.52 -3.66
N LEU A 69 -8.05 13.81 -2.98
CA LEU A 69 -8.82 15.04 -3.17
C LEU A 69 -8.46 16.12 -2.14
N TRP A 70 -7.92 15.71 -0.98
CA TRP A 70 -7.86 16.53 0.23
C TRP A 70 -6.45 16.72 0.77
N VAL A 71 -5.50 15.91 0.31
CA VAL A 71 -4.06 15.99 0.62
C VAL A 71 -3.33 16.58 -0.57
#